data_AF-A0AAN6WU50-F1
#
_entry.id   AF-A0AAN6WU50-F1
#
_cell.length_a   1.000
_cell.length_b   1.000
_cell.length_c   1.000
_cell.angle_alpha   90.00
_cell.angle_beta   90.00
_cell.angle_gamma   90.00
#
_symmetry.space_group_name_H-M   'P 1'
#
loop_
_entity.id
_entity.type
_entity.pdbx_description
1 polymer ?
#
loop_
_entity_poly.entity_id
_entity_poly.type
_entity_poly.pdbx_seq_one_letter_code
_entity_poly.pdbx_strand_id
1 'polypeptide(L)'
;MRRRCFISNIWLDRDALLGRCLKTALGSVFVDSWAVERSSWLYFRKKIAGKKVDRATIEAFLDIYTVLRTLTPDSILQKHTTTQRLINISYYYWLVVHPLLKRCPSLFLSNLDPSIEAQELSRTETTRLLRALYRFQLYCNLFGYPYAERRVREQLPRWQFEERLAVFFCIYPPWEIEEILCVYHLIAKKYESVLDIIQWDFHDDNPKYKDGKQRGPGVYRGPFDFSVSLTRDGVKEGTASRGLHLFLKTLRTNDHDKLVKKMGKYMMHGIDFIEMVTDSFCQGNRREACITEADLLEARQERLIDFGTYIPETLKTWGYALWDRNRVVSAKGGRRDMLSALLEKRR
;
A
#
# COMPACT_ATOMS: atom_id res chain seq x y z
N MET A 1 3.58 -48.15 15.52
CA MET A 1 2.83 -47.57 14.37
C MET A 1 1.71 -46.58 14.75
N ARG A 2 0.94 -46.76 15.83
CA ARG A 2 -0.22 -45.89 16.15
C ARG A 2 0.07 -44.44 16.58
N ARG A 3 1.26 -44.11 17.10
CA ARG A 3 1.61 -42.73 17.50
C ARG A 3 1.93 -41.77 16.35
N ARG A 4 2.37 -42.28 15.18
CA ARG A 4 2.63 -41.42 13.99
C ARG A 4 1.35 -40.97 13.29
N CYS A 5 0.28 -41.77 13.35
CA CYS A 5 -1.02 -41.46 12.75
C CYS A 5 -1.80 -40.37 13.50
N PHE A 6 -1.67 -40.32 14.83
CA PHE A 6 -2.38 -39.32 15.64
C PHE A 6 -1.80 -37.91 15.49
N ILE A 7 -0.47 -37.81 15.36
CA ILE A 7 0.21 -36.53 15.16
C ILE A 7 -0.12 -35.97 13.77
N SER A 8 -0.09 -36.78 12.69
CA SER A 8 -0.38 -36.25 11.35
C SER A 8 -1.81 -35.73 11.20
N ASN A 9 -2.80 -36.34 11.89
CA ASN A 9 -4.19 -35.88 11.87
C ASN A 9 -4.38 -34.52 12.56
N ILE A 10 -3.65 -34.23 13.64
CA ILE A 10 -3.73 -32.92 14.34
C ILE A 10 -3.13 -31.79 13.48
N TRP A 11 -2.04 -32.05 12.74
CA TRP A 11 -1.43 -31.06 11.86
C TRP A 11 -2.25 -30.80 10.58
N LEU A 12 -2.83 -31.87 10.00
CA LEU A 12 -3.74 -31.75 8.86
C LEU A 12 -4.99 -30.93 9.22
N ASP A 13 -5.51 -31.08 10.43
CA ASP A 13 -6.66 -30.31 10.89
C ASP A 13 -6.31 -28.83 11.13
N ARG A 14 -5.10 -28.53 11.62
CA ARG A 14 -4.63 -27.15 11.81
C ARG A 14 -4.51 -26.37 10.50
N ASP A 15 -3.94 -26.97 9.46
CA ASP A 15 -3.78 -26.30 8.16
C ASP A 15 -5.13 -26.09 7.47
N ALA A 16 -5.98 -27.12 7.51
CA ALA A 16 -7.34 -27.01 7.01
C ALA A 16 -8.12 -25.93 7.77
N LEU A 17 -7.98 -25.83 9.10
CA LEU A 17 -8.62 -24.81 9.91
C LEU A 17 -8.11 -23.41 9.57
N LEU A 18 -6.79 -23.19 9.56
CA LEU A 18 -6.21 -21.88 9.23
C LEU A 18 -6.58 -21.45 7.80
N GLY A 19 -6.50 -22.37 6.84
CA GLY A 19 -6.92 -22.14 5.46
C GLY A 19 -8.39 -21.73 5.37
N ARG A 20 -9.29 -22.44 6.08
CA ARG A 20 -10.72 -22.08 6.16
C ARG A 20 -10.93 -20.71 6.78
N CYS A 21 -10.29 -20.40 7.91
CA CYS A 21 -10.41 -19.11 8.57
C CYS A 21 -9.95 -17.96 7.67
N LEU A 22 -8.80 -18.10 7.01
CA LEU A 22 -8.29 -17.10 6.09
C LEU A 22 -9.17 -16.95 4.85
N LYS A 23 -9.69 -18.05 4.29
CA LYS A 23 -10.62 -18.00 3.16
C LYS A 23 -11.90 -17.25 3.52
N THR A 24 -12.46 -17.50 4.70
CA THR A 24 -13.64 -16.79 5.20
C THR A 24 -13.35 -15.30 5.39
N ALA A 25 -12.20 -14.95 5.98
CA ALA A 25 -11.83 -13.57 6.27
C ALA A 25 -11.45 -12.76 5.02
N LEU A 26 -10.81 -13.38 4.04
CA LEU A 26 -10.21 -12.69 2.88
C LEU A 26 -11.01 -12.89 1.59
N GLY A 27 -11.76 -13.98 1.46
CA GLY A 27 -12.50 -14.30 0.24
C GLY A 27 -11.60 -14.27 -1.01
N SER A 28 -12.00 -13.49 -2.01
CA SER A 28 -11.24 -13.29 -3.25
C SER A 28 -9.90 -12.56 -3.04
N VAL A 29 -9.73 -11.83 -1.93
CA VAL A 29 -8.49 -11.09 -1.60
C VAL A 29 -7.37 -12.03 -1.12
N PHE A 30 -7.65 -13.33 -0.96
CA PHE A 30 -6.65 -14.30 -0.54
C PHE A 30 -5.39 -14.29 -1.44
N VAL A 31 -5.56 -14.13 -2.76
CA VAL A 31 -4.46 -14.03 -3.72
C VAL A 31 -3.54 -12.84 -3.43
N ASP A 32 -4.09 -11.69 -3.05
CA ASP A 32 -3.33 -10.49 -2.72
C ASP A 32 -2.54 -10.70 -1.42
N SER A 33 -3.12 -11.40 -0.44
CA SER A 33 -2.44 -11.76 0.81
C SER A 33 -1.27 -12.72 0.59
N TRP A 34 -1.44 -13.69 -0.31
CA TRP A 34 -0.39 -14.59 -0.74
C TRP A 34 0.74 -13.82 -1.44
N ALA A 35 0.40 -12.88 -2.32
CA ALA A 35 1.39 -12.08 -3.05
C ALA A 35 2.22 -11.22 -2.08
N VAL A 36 1.59 -10.62 -1.07
CA VAL A 36 2.30 -9.88 -0.02
C VAL A 36 3.22 -10.78 0.79
N GLU A 37 2.75 -11.96 1.21
CA GLU A 37 3.61 -12.92 1.94
C GLU A 37 4.83 -13.28 1.08
N ARG A 38 4.62 -13.66 -0.17
CA ARG A 38 5.68 -14.10 -1.08
C ARG A 38 6.70 -13.00 -1.38
N SER A 39 6.22 -11.81 -1.70
CA SER A 39 7.07 -10.65 -2.04
C SER A 39 7.87 -10.15 -0.82
N SER A 40 7.35 -10.30 0.40
CA SER A 40 8.05 -9.92 1.64
C SER A 40 9.38 -10.66 1.84
N TRP A 41 9.55 -11.83 1.20
CA TRP A 41 10.78 -12.62 1.29
C TRP A 41 11.69 -12.51 0.05
N LEU A 42 11.29 -11.76 -0.99
CA LEU A 42 11.97 -11.74 -2.28
C LEU A 42 13.44 -11.29 -2.13
N TYR A 43 13.63 -10.11 -1.52
CA TYR A 43 14.94 -9.51 -1.30
C TYR A 43 15.78 -10.29 -0.29
N PHE A 44 15.16 -10.75 0.81
CA PHE A 44 15.86 -11.54 1.83
C PHE A 44 16.43 -12.84 1.27
N ARG A 45 15.67 -13.58 0.45
CA ARG A 45 16.13 -14.83 -0.16
C ARG A 45 17.28 -14.62 -1.14
N LYS A 46 17.17 -13.60 -2.00
CA LYS A 46 18.25 -13.27 -2.95
C LYS A 46 19.51 -12.83 -2.20
N LYS A 47 19.37 -12.03 -1.14
CA LYS A 47 20.47 -11.63 -0.27
C LYS A 47 21.18 -12.83 0.38
N ILE A 48 20.45 -13.79 0.95
CA ILE A 48 21.04 -15.02 1.48
C ILE A 48 21.79 -15.79 0.39
N ALA A 49 21.24 -15.82 -0.83
CA ALA A 49 21.87 -16.47 -1.98
C ALA A 49 23.02 -15.65 -2.61
N GLY A 50 23.43 -14.52 -2.02
CA GLY A 50 24.47 -13.65 -2.58
C GLY A 50 24.08 -12.96 -3.89
N LYS A 51 22.78 -12.89 -4.21
CA LYS A 51 22.23 -12.31 -5.45
C LYS A 51 21.43 -11.04 -5.16
N LYS A 52 21.33 -10.16 -6.16
CA LYS A 52 20.38 -9.04 -6.14
C LYS A 52 19.04 -9.47 -6.75
N VAL A 53 17.97 -8.79 -6.39
CA VAL A 53 16.70 -8.88 -7.15
C VAL A 53 16.88 -8.06 -8.42
N ASP A 54 16.68 -8.69 -9.57
CA ASP A 54 16.68 -8.05 -10.89
C ASP A 54 15.24 -7.81 -11.38
N ARG A 55 15.11 -7.10 -12.50
CA ARG A 55 13.81 -6.78 -13.11
C ARG A 55 13.05 -8.04 -13.52
N ALA A 56 13.73 -8.97 -14.19
CA ALA A 56 13.15 -10.24 -14.63
C ALA A 56 12.55 -11.06 -13.47
N THR A 57 13.16 -11.01 -12.28
CA THR A 57 12.61 -11.67 -11.08
C THR A 57 11.27 -11.03 -10.65
N ILE A 58 11.14 -9.71 -10.74
CA ILE A 58 9.90 -9.00 -10.39
C ILE A 58 8.83 -9.23 -11.45
N GLU A 59 9.19 -9.15 -12.73
CA GLU A 59 8.31 -9.42 -13.88
C GLU A 59 7.74 -10.84 -13.80
N ALA A 60 8.60 -11.86 -13.68
CA ALA A 60 8.16 -13.24 -13.55
C ALA A 60 7.28 -13.49 -12.32
N PHE A 61 7.51 -12.75 -11.23
CA PHE A 61 6.64 -12.80 -10.05
C PHE A 61 5.25 -12.21 -10.35
N LEU A 62 5.20 -11.06 -11.04
CA LEU A 62 3.95 -10.39 -11.41
C LEU A 62 3.17 -11.17 -12.47
N ASP A 63 3.83 -11.87 -13.38
CA ASP A 63 3.20 -12.79 -14.33
C ASP A 63 2.47 -13.94 -13.60
N ILE A 64 3.16 -14.58 -12.65
CA ILE A 64 2.57 -15.64 -11.81
C ILE A 64 1.38 -15.06 -11.03
N TYR A 65 1.56 -13.91 -10.40
CA TYR A 65 0.49 -13.27 -9.63
C TYR A 65 -0.74 -12.97 -10.50
N THR A 66 -0.54 -12.46 -11.72
CA THR A 66 -1.61 -12.15 -12.67
C THR A 66 -2.40 -13.40 -13.03
N VAL A 67 -1.72 -14.51 -13.33
CA VAL A 67 -2.39 -15.80 -13.57
C VAL A 67 -3.17 -16.24 -12.33
N LEU A 68 -2.58 -16.16 -11.13
CA LEU A 68 -3.23 -16.61 -9.90
C LEU A 68 -4.49 -15.79 -9.55
N ARG A 69 -4.59 -14.53 -9.96
CA ARG A 69 -5.79 -13.70 -9.76
C ARG A 69 -7.02 -14.23 -10.48
N THR A 70 -6.84 -15.05 -11.52
CA THR A 70 -7.93 -15.72 -12.25
C THR A 70 -8.42 -16.99 -11.54
N LEU A 71 -7.68 -17.46 -10.53
CA LEU A 71 -7.98 -18.70 -9.82
C LEU A 71 -8.86 -18.46 -8.60
N THR A 72 -9.57 -19.50 -8.18
CA THR A 72 -10.31 -19.50 -6.93
C THR A 72 -9.37 -19.58 -5.72
N PRO A 73 -9.76 -19.05 -4.55
CA PRO A 73 -8.98 -19.20 -3.32
C PRO A 73 -8.65 -20.65 -2.97
N ASP A 74 -9.55 -21.61 -3.26
CA ASP A 74 -9.31 -23.03 -3.02
C ASP A 74 -8.16 -23.58 -3.85
N SER A 75 -8.09 -23.20 -5.14
CA SER A 75 -6.99 -23.60 -6.03
C SER A 75 -5.65 -23.06 -5.52
N ILE A 76 -5.63 -21.81 -5.06
CA ILE A 76 -4.42 -21.17 -4.51
C ILE A 76 -4.00 -21.86 -3.21
N LEU A 77 -4.95 -22.09 -2.29
CA LEU A 77 -4.70 -22.78 -1.03
C LEU A 77 -4.08 -24.15 -1.26
N GLN A 78 -4.65 -24.97 -2.14
CA GLN A 78 -4.17 -26.33 -2.40
C GLN A 78 -2.80 -26.38 -3.08
N LYS A 79 -2.55 -25.50 -4.06
CA LYS A 79 -1.38 -25.61 -4.93
C LYS A 79 -0.21 -24.69 -4.55
N HIS A 80 -0.49 -23.60 -3.83
CA HIS A 80 0.47 -22.50 -3.66
C HIS A 80 0.68 -22.10 -2.20
N THR A 81 0.14 -22.83 -1.23
CA THR A 81 0.34 -22.55 0.20
C THR A 81 0.97 -23.72 0.95
N THR A 82 1.67 -23.37 2.03
CA THR A 82 2.20 -24.31 3.02
C THR A 82 1.76 -23.84 4.40
N THR A 83 1.80 -24.70 5.41
CA THR A 83 1.52 -24.36 6.81
C THR A 83 2.20 -23.05 7.24
N GLN A 84 3.50 -22.92 6.95
CA GLN A 84 4.27 -21.73 7.32
C GLN A 84 3.76 -20.46 6.62
N ARG A 85 3.34 -20.57 5.35
CA ARG A 85 2.75 -19.43 4.63
C ARG A 85 1.41 -19.02 5.21
N LEU A 86 0.56 -19.99 5.56
CA LEU A 86 -0.73 -19.71 6.20
C LEU A 86 -0.53 -19.02 7.55
N ILE A 87 0.47 -19.44 8.33
CA ILE A 87 0.85 -18.76 9.58
C ILE A 87 1.30 -17.33 9.31
N ASN A 88 2.17 -17.10 8.32
CA ASN A 88 2.67 -15.76 7.98
C ASN A 88 1.54 -14.84 7.49
N ILE A 89 0.66 -15.32 6.61
CA ILE A 89 -0.52 -14.58 6.13
C ILE A 89 -1.43 -14.23 7.32
N SER A 90 -1.71 -15.20 8.19
CA SER A 90 -2.52 -14.99 9.39
C SER A 90 -1.91 -13.92 10.29
N TYR A 91 -0.61 -14.02 10.58
CA TYR A 91 0.10 -13.06 11.43
C TYR A 91 0.01 -11.64 10.87
N TYR A 92 0.28 -11.47 9.57
CA TYR A 92 0.20 -10.16 8.93
C TYR A 92 -1.24 -9.62 8.88
N TYR A 93 -2.22 -10.48 8.58
CA TYR A 93 -3.63 -10.10 8.61
C TYR A 93 -4.03 -9.59 9.99
N TRP A 94 -3.81 -10.37 11.05
CA TRP A 94 -4.29 -10.04 12.39
C TRP A 94 -3.55 -8.85 13.03
N LEU A 95 -2.26 -8.68 12.75
CA LEU A 95 -1.45 -7.66 13.41
C LEU A 95 -1.35 -6.34 12.65
N VAL A 96 -1.55 -6.37 11.32
CA VAL A 96 -1.42 -5.18 10.47
C VAL A 96 -2.72 -4.86 9.76
N VAL A 97 -3.22 -5.77 8.93
CA VAL A 97 -4.33 -5.47 8.00
C VAL A 97 -5.64 -5.29 8.74
N HIS A 98 -6.02 -6.22 9.62
CA HIS A 98 -7.28 -6.16 10.35
C HIS A 98 -7.39 -4.92 11.27
N PRO A 99 -6.36 -4.52 12.03
CA PRO A 99 -6.37 -3.24 12.73
C PRO A 99 -6.56 -2.03 11.81
N LEU A 100 -5.94 -2.04 10.63
CA LEU A 100 -6.12 -0.96 9.64
C LEU A 100 -7.52 -0.99 9.01
N LEU A 101 -8.07 -2.17 8.74
CA LEU A 101 -9.45 -2.34 8.26
C LEU A 101 -10.46 -1.69 9.22
N LYS A 102 -10.20 -1.76 10.52
CA LYS A 102 -11.03 -1.10 11.55
C LYS A 102 -10.78 0.41 11.65
N ARG A 103 -9.55 0.89 11.39
CA ARG A 103 -9.18 2.30 11.61
C ARG A 103 -9.35 3.18 10.39
N CYS A 104 -8.98 2.70 9.21
CA CYS A 104 -9.03 3.45 7.96
C CYS A 104 -10.40 4.05 7.65
N PRO A 105 -11.55 3.37 7.86
CA PRO A 105 -12.86 3.97 7.60
C PRO A 105 -13.06 5.29 8.35
N SER A 106 -12.75 5.32 9.65
CA SER A 106 -12.84 6.56 10.44
C SER A 106 -11.90 7.66 9.94
N LEU A 107 -10.70 7.31 9.46
CA LEU A 107 -9.74 8.29 8.96
C LEU A 107 -10.20 8.90 7.63
N PHE A 108 -10.64 8.07 6.68
CA PHE A 108 -11.21 8.53 5.42
C PHE A 108 -12.46 9.40 5.63
N LEU A 109 -13.38 8.95 6.48
CA LEU A 109 -14.61 9.68 6.77
C LEU A 109 -14.31 11.00 7.49
N SER A 110 -13.35 11.04 8.41
CA SER A 110 -12.94 12.30 9.06
C SER A 110 -12.37 13.33 8.08
N ASN A 111 -11.74 12.88 6.98
CA ASN A 111 -11.30 13.78 5.91
C ASN A 111 -12.47 14.30 5.07
N LEU A 112 -13.54 13.49 4.91
CA LEU A 112 -14.75 13.86 4.20
C LEU A 112 -15.62 14.81 5.02
N ASP A 113 -15.91 14.44 6.26
CA ASP A 113 -16.66 15.22 7.24
C ASP A 113 -16.44 14.60 8.64
N PRO A 114 -15.81 15.33 9.59
CA PRO A 114 -15.56 14.85 10.95
C PRO A 114 -16.83 14.45 11.72
N SER A 115 -18.01 14.91 11.33
CA SER A 115 -19.29 14.55 11.96
C SER A 115 -19.83 13.19 11.52
N ILE A 116 -19.26 12.58 10.48
CA ILE A 116 -19.68 11.26 10.00
C ILE A 116 -19.00 10.18 10.85
N GLU A 117 -19.81 9.44 11.60
CA GLU A 117 -19.35 8.26 12.30
C GLU A 117 -19.12 7.09 11.33
N ALA A 118 -18.05 6.34 11.56
CA ALA A 118 -17.74 5.15 10.79
C ALA A 118 -18.70 4.01 11.18
N GLN A 119 -19.73 3.80 10.38
CA GLN A 119 -20.58 2.60 10.45
C GLN A 119 -19.80 1.35 9.99
N GLU A 120 -20.28 0.18 10.36
CA GLU A 120 -19.72 -1.10 9.89
C GLU A 120 -19.62 -1.16 8.36
N LEU A 121 -18.51 -1.70 7.87
CA LEU A 121 -18.27 -1.83 6.43
C LEU A 121 -19.18 -2.90 5.83
N SER A 122 -19.73 -2.62 4.65
CA SER A 122 -20.38 -3.65 3.86
C SER A 122 -19.36 -4.72 3.45
N ARG A 123 -19.85 -5.88 2.99
CA ARG A 123 -18.97 -6.92 2.43
C ARG A 123 -18.15 -6.38 1.25
N THR A 124 -18.76 -5.57 0.39
CA THR A 124 -18.10 -4.98 -0.78
C THR A 124 -17.03 -3.98 -0.36
N GLU A 125 -17.34 -3.07 0.57
CA GLU A 125 -16.39 -2.09 1.09
C GLU A 125 -15.21 -2.76 1.80
N THR A 126 -15.49 -3.81 2.58
CA THR A 126 -14.48 -4.65 3.21
C THR A 126 -13.55 -5.27 2.17
N THR A 127 -14.10 -5.85 1.10
CA THR A 127 -13.31 -6.42 0.01
C THR A 127 -12.45 -5.36 -0.70
N ARG A 128 -13.02 -4.19 -1.04
CA ARG A 128 -12.28 -3.09 -1.68
C ARG A 128 -11.14 -2.58 -0.81
N LEU A 129 -11.39 -2.34 0.48
CA LEU A 129 -10.35 -1.86 1.40
C LEU A 129 -9.28 -2.92 1.67
N LEU A 130 -9.64 -4.20 1.82
CA LEU A 130 -8.65 -5.28 1.94
C LEU A 130 -7.77 -5.36 0.69
N ARG A 131 -8.39 -5.31 -0.50
CA ARG A 131 -7.68 -5.32 -1.80
C ARG A 131 -6.71 -4.15 -1.91
N ALA A 132 -7.17 -2.94 -1.60
CA ALA A 132 -6.35 -1.74 -1.57
C ALA A 132 -5.13 -1.86 -0.64
N LEU A 133 -5.36 -2.30 0.61
CA LEU A 133 -4.31 -2.45 1.62
C LEU A 133 -3.25 -3.47 1.18
N TYR A 134 -3.67 -4.66 0.76
CA TYR A 134 -2.72 -5.69 0.35
C TYR A 134 -1.95 -5.30 -0.91
N ARG A 135 -2.59 -4.67 -1.90
CA ARG A 135 -1.90 -4.29 -3.14
C ARG A 135 -1.00 -3.07 -2.98
N PHE A 136 -1.36 -2.13 -2.12
CA PHE A 136 -0.43 -1.09 -1.67
C PHE A 136 0.81 -1.72 -1.02
N GLN A 137 0.62 -2.66 -0.08
CA GLN A 137 1.75 -3.36 0.54
C GLN A 137 2.56 -4.16 -0.48
N LEU A 138 1.91 -4.77 -1.47
CA LEU A 138 2.60 -5.48 -2.54
C LEU A 138 3.50 -4.53 -3.33
N TYR A 139 3.00 -3.35 -3.68
CA TYR A 139 3.80 -2.30 -4.33
C TYR A 139 5.00 -1.88 -3.47
N CYS A 140 4.78 -1.65 -2.17
CA CYS A 140 5.87 -1.38 -1.22
C CYS A 140 6.92 -2.50 -1.19
N ASN A 141 6.49 -3.76 -1.26
CA ASN A 141 7.41 -4.89 -1.24
C ASN A 141 8.25 -5.00 -2.52
N LEU A 142 7.72 -4.60 -3.67
CA LEU A 142 8.40 -4.73 -4.97
C LEU A 142 9.22 -3.49 -5.36
N PHE A 143 8.75 -2.30 -5.00
CA PHE A 143 9.34 -1.03 -5.46
C PHE A 143 9.69 -0.07 -4.30
N GLY A 144 9.28 -0.38 -3.08
CA GLY A 144 9.52 0.45 -1.90
C GLY A 144 10.79 0.09 -1.12
N TYR A 145 11.07 0.86 -0.07
CA TYR A 145 12.19 0.60 0.83
C TYR A 145 11.81 -0.45 1.91
N PRO A 146 12.53 -1.58 2.00
CA PRO A 146 12.22 -2.61 2.98
C PRO A 146 12.25 -2.09 4.42
N TYR A 147 11.22 -2.41 5.20
CA TYR A 147 11.09 -2.00 6.60
C TYR A 147 12.30 -2.38 7.47
N ALA A 148 12.95 -3.52 7.20
CA ALA A 148 14.04 -4.05 8.01
C ALA A 148 15.43 -3.48 7.68
N GLU A 149 15.60 -2.82 6.53
CA GLU A 149 16.93 -2.46 6.03
C GLU A 149 17.11 -0.94 5.85
N ARG A 150 18.29 -0.45 6.25
CA ARG A 150 18.66 0.97 6.24
C ARG A 150 19.50 1.39 5.03
N ARG A 151 20.01 0.46 4.21
CA ARG A 151 20.95 0.75 3.11
C ARG A 151 20.55 0.09 1.77
N VAL A 152 19.28 0.22 1.37
CA VAL A 152 18.72 -0.64 0.30
C VAL A 152 18.74 0.00 -1.09
N ARG A 153 19.01 1.30 -1.24
CA ARG A 153 18.95 1.92 -2.58
C ARG A 153 19.87 1.23 -3.61
N GLU A 154 20.95 0.59 -3.16
CA GLU A 154 21.89 -0.19 -3.99
C GLU A 154 21.43 -1.63 -4.35
N GLN A 155 20.32 -2.10 -3.77
CA GLN A 155 19.79 -3.46 -3.94
C GLN A 155 18.48 -3.50 -4.76
N LEU A 156 17.81 -2.37 -4.95
CA LEU A 156 16.61 -2.29 -5.79
C LEU A 156 17.01 -2.24 -7.27
N PRO A 157 16.36 -3.02 -8.15
CA PRO A 157 16.51 -2.85 -9.58
C PRO A 157 16.10 -1.43 -9.99
N ARG A 158 16.82 -0.84 -10.95
CA ARG A 158 16.44 0.46 -11.52
C ARG A 158 15.27 0.27 -12.48
N TRP A 159 14.26 1.10 -12.30
CA TRP A 159 13.03 1.12 -13.09
C TRP A 159 12.69 2.57 -13.40
N GLN A 160 12.39 2.86 -14.67
CA GLN A 160 11.73 4.11 -15.05
C GLN A 160 10.29 4.12 -14.55
N PHE A 161 9.68 5.29 -14.47
CA PHE A 161 8.35 5.46 -13.89
C PHE A 161 7.27 4.75 -14.72
N GLU A 162 7.34 4.92 -16.03
CA GLU A 162 6.45 4.33 -17.03
C GLU A 162 6.53 2.81 -17.02
N GLU A 163 7.72 2.27 -16.77
CA GLU A 163 7.91 0.82 -16.66
C GLU A 163 7.25 0.28 -15.39
N ARG A 164 7.31 1.00 -14.26
CA ARG A 164 6.59 0.62 -13.03
C ARG A 164 5.08 0.71 -13.23
N LEU A 165 4.62 1.75 -13.91
CA LEU A 165 3.23 1.95 -14.28
C LEU A 165 2.73 0.75 -15.10
N ALA A 166 3.46 0.42 -16.17
CA ALA A 166 3.12 -0.69 -17.07
C ALA A 166 3.15 -2.05 -16.36
N VAL A 167 4.22 -2.35 -15.61
CA VAL A 167 4.41 -3.69 -15.04
C VAL A 167 3.48 -3.95 -13.85
N PHE A 168 3.13 -2.92 -13.07
CA PHE A 168 2.37 -3.10 -11.83
C PHE A 168 0.95 -2.57 -11.90
N PHE A 169 0.72 -1.35 -12.40
CA PHE A 169 -0.61 -0.75 -12.34
C PHE A 169 -1.48 -1.24 -13.50
N CYS A 170 -0.93 -1.39 -14.71
CA CYS A 170 -1.69 -1.82 -15.88
C CYS A 170 -2.20 -3.28 -15.81
N ILE A 171 -1.80 -4.09 -14.82
CA ILE A 171 -2.41 -5.41 -14.59
C ILE A 171 -3.78 -5.31 -13.89
N TYR A 172 -4.18 -4.13 -13.41
CA TYR A 172 -5.45 -3.90 -12.72
C TYR A 172 -6.39 -3.04 -13.58
N PRO A 173 -7.72 -3.25 -13.51
CA PRO A 173 -8.67 -2.26 -14.01
C PRO A 173 -8.57 -0.94 -13.25
N PRO A 174 -8.95 0.20 -13.86
CA PRO A 174 -8.76 1.53 -13.29
C PRO A 174 -9.32 1.70 -11.87
N TRP A 175 -10.52 1.19 -11.59
CA TRP A 175 -11.12 1.34 -10.26
C TRP A 175 -10.33 0.62 -9.15
N GLU A 176 -9.61 -0.45 -9.46
CA GLU A 176 -8.74 -1.15 -8.51
C GLU A 176 -7.47 -0.34 -8.22
N ILE A 177 -6.99 0.44 -9.18
CA ILE A 177 -5.85 1.34 -9.01
C ILE A 177 -6.25 2.50 -8.11
N GLU A 178 -7.42 3.08 -8.35
CA GLU A 178 -7.98 4.15 -7.53
C GLU A 178 -8.16 3.74 -6.07
N GLU A 179 -8.49 2.48 -5.80
CA GLU A 179 -8.52 1.94 -4.44
C GLU A 179 -7.13 1.95 -3.78
N ILE A 180 -6.08 1.53 -4.50
CA ILE A 180 -4.68 1.58 -4.04
C ILE A 180 -4.28 3.04 -3.77
N LEU A 181 -4.61 3.94 -4.69
CA LEU A 181 -4.30 5.36 -4.58
C LEU A 181 -5.01 5.98 -3.37
N CYS A 182 -6.29 5.67 -3.12
CA CYS A 182 -6.98 6.15 -1.92
C CYS A 182 -6.21 5.79 -0.62
N VAL A 183 -5.72 4.55 -0.52
CA VAL A 183 -4.90 4.12 0.63
C VAL A 183 -3.58 4.87 0.67
N TYR A 184 -2.90 5.03 -0.46
CA TYR A 184 -1.66 5.81 -0.55
C TYR A 184 -1.85 7.25 -0.07
N HIS A 185 -2.85 7.95 -0.60
CA HIS A 185 -3.12 9.36 -0.26
C HIS A 185 -3.51 9.54 1.20
N LEU A 186 -4.24 8.59 1.80
CA LEU A 186 -4.47 8.59 3.25
C LEU A 186 -3.16 8.50 4.05
N ILE A 187 -2.25 7.63 3.62
CA ILE A 187 -0.95 7.43 4.25
C ILE A 187 -0.06 8.67 4.08
N ALA A 188 0.01 9.20 2.86
CA ALA A 188 0.78 10.40 2.50
C ALA A 188 0.34 11.60 3.34
N LYS A 189 -0.97 11.89 3.37
CA LYS A 189 -1.56 12.97 4.19
C LYS A 189 -1.24 12.80 5.68
N LYS A 190 -1.26 11.57 6.19
CA LYS A 190 -0.89 11.32 7.58
C LYS A 190 0.59 11.60 7.83
N TYR A 191 1.47 11.24 6.91
CA TYR A 191 2.89 11.53 7.05
C TYR A 191 3.18 13.02 6.92
N GLU A 192 2.51 13.76 6.05
CA GLU A 192 2.59 15.23 6.01
C GLU A 192 2.27 15.84 7.38
N SER A 193 1.12 15.47 7.96
CA SER A 193 0.76 15.92 9.31
C SER A 193 1.79 15.54 10.38
N VAL A 194 2.43 14.37 10.25
CA VAL A 194 3.51 13.96 11.17
C VAL A 194 4.76 14.81 10.97
N LEU A 195 5.12 15.13 9.73
CA LEU A 195 6.26 15.99 9.42
C LEU A 195 6.06 17.39 10.02
N ASP A 196 4.85 17.93 9.98
CA ASP A 196 4.54 19.23 10.61
C ASP A 196 4.74 19.20 12.12
N ILE A 197 4.37 18.09 12.77
CA ILE A 197 4.51 17.93 14.22
C ILE A 197 5.98 17.82 14.63
N ILE A 198 6.78 17.08 13.87
CA ILE A 198 8.18 16.77 14.25
C ILE A 198 9.20 17.72 13.60
N GLN A 199 8.77 18.74 12.86
CA GLN A 199 9.70 19.55 12.05
C GLN A 199 10.81 20.19 12.89
N TRP A 200 10.46 20.73 14.05
CA TRP A 200 11.41 21.37 14.94
C TRP A 200 12.44 20.37 15.48
N ASP A 201 12.06 19.11 15.66
CA ASP A 201 12.96 18.06 16.12
C ASP A 201 14.02 17.69 15.11
N PHE A 202 13.88 18.04 13.84
CA PHE A 202 14.90 17.75 12.85
C PHE A 202 15.53 19.02 12.27
N HIS A 203 15.03 20.20 12.62
CA HIS A 203 15.53 21.47 12.12
C HIS A 203 16.98 21.77 12.56
N ASP A 204 17.73 22.44 11.68
CA ASP A 204 19.14 22.82 11.86
C ASP A 204 19.36 23.70 13.10
N ASP A 205 18.42 24.61 13.37
CA ASP A 205 18.47 25.50 14.52
C ASP A 205 18.15 24.84 15.87
N ASN A 206 17.73 23.56 15.87
CA ASN A 206 17.42 22.88 17.12
C ASN A 206 18.70 22.76 17.98
N PRO A 207 18.70 23.25 19.24
CA PRO A 207 19.88 23.26 20.10
C PRO A 207 20.59 21.91 20.23
N LYS A 208 19.85 20.79 20.09
CA LYS A 208 20.41 19.45 20.19
C LYS A 208 21.43 19.10 19.10
N TYR A 209 21.44 19.85 17.99
CA TYR A 209 22.41 19.70 16.90
C TYR A 209 23.59 20.67 16.98
N LYS A 210 23.54 21.70 17.84
CA LYS A 210 24.60 22.72 17.97
C LYS A 210 25.95 22.15 18.43
N ASP A 211 25.92 21.08 19.22
CA ASP A 211 27.14 20.42 19.71
C ASP A 211 27.72 19.39 18.71
N GLY A 212 27.08 19.18 17.55
CA GLY A 212 27.52 18.22 16.52
C GLY A 212 27.45 16.73 16.92
N LYS A 213 27.03 16.42 18.15
CA LYS A 213 27.04 15.06 18.72
C LYS A 213 25.81 14.22 18.37
N GLN A 214 24.65 14.83 18.07
CA GLN A 214 23.43 14.10 17.76
C GLN A 214 23.28 13.83 16.26
N ARG A 215 22.88 12.59 15.93
CA ARG A 215 22.68 12.13 14.56
C ARG A 215 21.27 12.44 14.09
N GLY A 216 21.19 12.88 12.84
CA GLY A 216 19.95 13.05 12.10
C GLY A 216 19.12 11.79 11.89
N PRO A 217 17.99 11.95 11.20
CA PRO A 217 17.07 10.86 10.91
C PRO A 217 17.60 9.89 9.84
N GLY A 218 17.44 8.59 10.10
CA GLY A 218 17.67 7.52 9.12
C GLY A 218 19.15 7.36 8.71
N VAL A 219 19.40 7.45 7.40
CA VAL A 219 20.74 7.39 6.78
C VAL A 219 21.39 8.77 6.74
N TYR A 220 20.61 9.83 6.88
CA TYR A 220 21.06 11.21 6.81
C TYR A 220 21.69 11.60 8.14
N ARG A 221 22.98 11.98 8.09
CA ARG A 221 23.73 12.42 9.27
C ARG A 221 23.60 13.93 9.40
N GLY A 222 22.57 14.39 10.08
CA GLY A 222 22.45 15.81 10.41
C GLY A 222 21.00 16.26 10.52
N PRO A 223 20.81 17.54 10.81
CA PRO A 223 19.49 18.12 10.74
C PRO A 223 18.93 18.06 9.30
N PHE A 224 17.63 18.28 9.18
CA PHE A 224 16.83 18.01 8.01
C PHE A 224 15.74 19.07 7.88
N ASP A 225 15.85 19.90 6.86
CA ASP A 225 14.91 20.98 6.61
C ASP A 225 13.69 20.49 5.79
N PHE A 226 12.53 20.41 6.45
CA PHE A 226 11.27 20.06 5.80
C PHE A 226 10.55 21.26 5.16
N SER A 227 11.09 22.48 5.27
CA SER A 227 10.54 23.66 4.58
C SER A 227 10.77 23.58 3.06
N VAL A 228 11.80 22.85 2.64
CA VAL A 228 12.06 22.56 1.22
C VAL A 228 11.06 21.52 0.71
N SER A 229 10.16 21.94 -0.19
CA SER A 229 9.07 21.07 -0.72
C SER A 229 9.59 19.74 -1.26
N LEU A 230 10.63 19.75 -2.11
CA LEU A 230 11.21 18.54 -2.69
C LEU A 230 11.70 17.55 -1.64
N THR A 231 12.35 18.07 -0.58
CA THR A 231 12.83 17.28 0.54
C THR A 231 11.68 16.68 1.33
N ARG A 232 10.64 17.47 1.58
CA ARG A 232 9.44 17.05 2.30
C ARG A 232 8.68 15.96 1.53
N ASP A 233 8.47 16.15 0.23
CA ASP A 233 7.82 15.17 -0.65
C ASP A 233 8.64 13.88 -0.74
N GLY A 234 9.96 13.99 -0.90
CA GLY A 234 10.85 12.84 -0.89
C GLY A 234 10.79 12.05 0.43
N VAL A 235 10.68 12.72 1.58
CA VAL A 235 10.52 12.03 2.88
C VAL A 235 9.14 11.40 3.04
N LYS A 236 8.09 12.09 2.61
CA LYS A 236 6.71 11.58 2.61
C LYS A 236 6.61 10.30 1.81
N GLU A 237 7.01 10.33 0.53
CA GLU A 237 6.99 9.20 -0.39
C GLU A 237 7.89 8.06 0.09
N GLY A 238 9.15 8.36 0.42
CA GLY A 238 10.12 7.38 0.88
C GLY A 238 9.67 6.68 2.17
N THR A 239 9.01 7.41 3.09
CA THR A 239 8.47 6.82 4.32
C THR A 239 7.21 6.00 4.06
N ALA A 240 6.31 6.46 3.18
CA ALA A 240 5.12 5.71 2.75
C ALA A 240 5.50 4.36 2.12
N SER A 241 6.58 4.33 1.34
CA SER A 241 7.07 3.12 0.69
C SER A 241 7.51 2.00 1.66
N ARG A 242 7.67 2.28 2.96
CA ARG A 242 7.98 1.27 3.99
C ARG A 242 6.78 0.42 4.40
N GLY A 243 5.60 0.72 3.85
CA GLY A 243 4.40 -0.10 3.93
C GLY A 243 3.59 0.05 5.21
N LEU A 244 2.54 -0.77 5.28
CA LEU A 244 1.44 -0.65 6.25
C LEU A 244 1.86 -0.89 7.69
N HIS A 245 2.91 -1.68 7.92
CA HIS A 245 3.37 -1.97 9.28
C HIS A 245 3.96 -0.73 9.96
N LEU A 246 4.73 0.10 9.24
CA LEU A 246 5.19 1.38 9.78
C LEU A 246 4.01 2.33 9.96
N PHE A 247 3.12 2.40 8.97
CA PHE A 247 1.94 3.26 9.03
C PHE A 247 1.08 2.98 10.27
N LEU A 248 0.73 1.71 10.52
CA LEU A 248 -0.03 1.32 11.72
C LEU A 248 0.72 1.68 13.01
N LYS A 249 2.04 1.49 13.05
CA LYS A 249 2.86 1.89 14.20
C LYS A 249 2.85 3.39 14.43
N THR A 250 2.82 4.19 13.37
CA THR A 250 2.73 5.66 13.43
C THR A 250 1.36 6.07 13.95
N LEU A 251 0.27 5.49 13.43
CA LEU A 251 -1.11 5.75 13.90
C LEU A 251 -1.31 5.46 15.39
N ARG A 252 -0.56 4.50 15.95
CA ARG A 252 -0.64 4.12 17.38
C ARG A 252 0.26 4.95 18.29
N THR A 253 0.99 5.93 17.77
CA THR A 253 1.93 6.75 18.56
C THR A 253 1.33 8.10 18.84
N ASN A 254 0.92 8.31 20.09
CA ASN A 254 0.34 9.59 20.53
C ASN A 254 1.37 10.44 21.30
N ASP A 255 2.51 9.84 21.65
CA ASP A 255 3.59 10.43 22.42
C ASP A 255 4.63 11.04 21.47
N HIS A 256 4.91 12.33 21.64
CA HIS A 256 5.77 13.10 20.75
C HIS A 256 7.18 12.52 20.65
N ASP A 257 7.84 12.28 21.78
CA ASP A 257 9.22 11.76 21.80
C ASP A 257 9.32 10.37 21.17
N LYS A 258 8.33 9.51 21.42
CA LYS A 258 8.24 8.19 20.77
C LYS A 258 8.02 8.32 19.27
N LEU A 259 7.26 9.32 18.82
CA LEU A 259 7.04 9.61 17.40
C LEU A 259 8.34 10.10 16.75
N VAL A 260 9.00 11.10 17.33
CA VAL A 260 10.30 11.62 16.89
C VAL A 260 11.33 10.51 16.80
N LYS A 261 11.47 9.68 17.84
CA LYS A 261 12.41 8.54 17.84
C LYS A 261 12.09 7.52 16.76
N LYS A 262 10.81 7.27 16.49
CA LYS A 262 10.36 6.32 15.46
C LYS A 262 10.61 6.88 14.06
N MET A 263 10.23 8.12 13.80
CA MET A 263 10.47 8.78 12.52
C MET A 263 11.97 8.92 12.28
N GLY A 264 12.75 9.34 13.28
CA GLY A 264 14.22 9.36 13.19
C GLY A 264 14.85 7.99 12.92
N LYS A 265 14.17 6.88 13.25
CA LYS A 265 14.65 5.53 12.94
C LYS A 265 14.26 5.05 11.54
N TYR A 266 13.05 5.39 11.08
CA TYR A 266 12.39 4.73 9.95
C TYR A 266 12.03 5.64 8.79
N MET A 267 11.98 6.97 8.97
CA MET A 267 11.76 7.87 7.86
C MET A 267 12.86 7.71 6.82
N MET A 268 12.47 7.85 5.55
CA MET A 268 13.37 7.66 4.43
C MET A 268 13.08 8.75 3.42
N HIS A 269 14.12 9.40 2.92
CA HIS A 269 14.01 10.26 1.77
C HIS A 269 14.19 9.40 0.51
N GLY A 270 13.12 9.32 -0.27
CA GLY A 270 13.08 8.67 -1.55
C GLY A 270 12.12 9.44 -2.42
N ILE A 271 12.68 10.34 -3.22
CA ILE A 271 12.05 10.75 -4.47
C ILE A 271 11.87 9.47 -5.30
N ASP A 272 10.73 9.31 -5.97
CA ASP A 272 10.44 8.28 -6.98
C ASP A 272 9.55 7.09 -6.50
N PHE A 273 8.41 7.34 -5.84
CA PHE A 273 7.45 6.31 -5.42
C PHE A 273 6.15 6.28 -6.24
N ILE A 274 4.97 6.56 -5.67
CA ILE A 274 3.67 6.37 -6.33
C ILE A 274 3.21 7.63 -7.07
N GLU A 275 3.47 8.84 -6.55
CA GLU A 275 2.93 10.07 -7.15
C GLU A 275 3.46 10.26 -8.57
N MET A 276 4.77 10.16 -8.75
CA MET A 276 5.40 10.24 -10.08
C MET A 276 4.90 9.12 -11.01
N VAL A 277 4.84 7.87 -10.53
CA VAL A 277 4.45 6.72 -11.39
C VAL A 277 3.03 6.83 -11.91
N THR A 278 2.14 7.52 -11.18
CA THR A 278 0.72 7.62 -11.50
C THR A 278 0.31 9.02 -11.97
N ASP A 279 1.28 9.89 -12.25
CA ASP A 279 1.01 11.21 -12.81
C ASP A 279 0.64 11.14 -14.30
N SER A 280 0.08 12.25 -14.80
CA SER A 280 -0.35 12.35 -16.20
C SER A 280 0.82 12.30 -17.19
N PHE A 281 2.01 12.69 -16.77
CA PHE A 281 3.20 12.70 -17.63
C PHE A 281 3.70 11.28 -17.90
N CYS A 282 3.85 10.46 -16.86
CA CYS A 282 4.22 9.06 -16.95
C CYS A 282 3.16 8.26 -17.69
N GLN A 283 1.87 8.58 -17.51
CA GLN A 283 0.81 7.97 -18.29
C GLN A 283 0.93 8.34 -19.78
N GLY A 284 1.24 9.60 -20.11
CA GLY A 284 1.52 10.05 -21.48
C GLY A 284 2.67 9.28 -22.12
N ASN A 285 3.83 9.26 -21.47
CA ASN A 285 5.02 8.52 -21.96
C ASN A 285 4.73 7.03 -22.14
N ARG A 286 3.95 6.42 -21.25
CA ARG A 286 3.53 5.03 -21.39
C ARG A 286 2.57 4.82 -22.57
N ARG A 287 1.67 5.77 -22.88
CA ARG A 287 0.81 5.72 -24.08
C ARG A 287 1.65 5.77 -25.35
N GLU A 288 2.68 6.60 -25.37
CA GLU A 288 3.60 6.75 -26.51
C GLU A 288 4.43 5.48 -26.74
N ALA A 289 4.92 4.86 -25.66
CA ALA A 289 5.73 3.65 -25.76
C ALA A 289 4.90 2.38 -26.09
N CYS A 290 3.69 2.26 -25.55
CA CYS A 290 2.85 1.09 -25.74
C CYS A 290 1.36 1.43 -25.55
N ILE A 291 0.66 1.68 -26.65
CA ILE A 291 -0.79 1.89 -26.64
C ILE A 291 -1.54 0.57 -26.43
N THR A 292 -2.55 0.58 -25.58
CA THR A 292 -3.41 -0.59 -25.30
C THR A 292 -4.78 -0.45 -25.95
N GLU A 293 -5.52 -1.56 -26.10
CA GLU A 293 -6.92 -1.51 -26.55
C GLU A 293 -7.78 -0.62 -25.63
N ALA A 294 -7.48 -0.65 -24.33
CA ALA A 294 -8.06 0.23 -23.34
C ALA A 294 -7.84 1.73 -23.71
N ASP A 295 -6.61 2.13 -24.01
CA ASP A 295 -6.30 3.51 -24.42
C ASP A 295 -7.07 3.94 -25.68
N LEU A 296 -7.25 3.01 -26.63
CA LEU A 296 -8.00 3.27 -27.85
C LEU A 296 -9.50 3.46 -27.58
N LEU A 297 -10.08 2.67 -26.66
CA LEU A 297 -11.46 2.82 -26.22
C LEU A 297 -11.68 4.17 -25.52
N GLU A 298 -10.71 4.62 -24.73
CA GLU A 298 -10.74 5.92 -24.08
C GLU A 298 -10.65 7.07 -25.09
N ALA A 299 -9.76 6.99 -26.07
CA ALA A 299 -9.64 7.99 -27.12
C ALA A 299 -10.92 8.15 -27.95
N ARG A 300 -11.69 7.06 -28.12
CA ARG A 300 -13.00 7.09 -28.78
C ARG A 300 -14.15 7.51 -27.87
N GLN A 301 -13.87 7.84 -26.61
CA GLN A 301 -14.86 8.14 -25.56
C GLN A 301 -15.86 6.98 -25.31
N GLU A 302 -15.49 5.76 -25.70
CA GLU A 302 -16.31 4.56 -25.52
C GLU A 302 -16.18 3.98 -24.11
N ARG A 303 -15.09 4.30 -23.41
CA ARG A 303 -14.83 3.86 -22.03
C ARG A 303 -13.98 4.87 -21.28
N LEU A 304 -14.42 5.29 -20.10
CA LEU A 304 -13.56 6.02 -19.17
C LEU A 304 -12.54 5.06 -18.56
N ILE A 305 -11.29 5.15 -19.03
CA ILE A 305 -10.15 4.42 -18.47
C ILE A 305 -9.21 5.45 -17.86
N ASP A 306 -9.71 6.08 -16.80
CA ASP A 306 -8.98 7.14 -16.12
C ASP A 306 -7.87 6.52 -15.25
N PHE A 307 -6.66 6.46 -15.80
CA PHE A 307 -5.44 6.26 -15.03
C PHE A 307 -4.89 7.63 -14.67
N GLY A 308 -5.28 8.18 -13.52
CA GLY A 308 -4.60 9.35 -12.97
C GLY A 308 -4.77 10.69 -13.74
N THR A 309 -5.72 10.81 -14.67
CA THR A 309 -6.27 12.13 -15.04
C THR A 309 -7.29 12.60 -13.98
N TYR A 310 -7.58 13.91 -13.94
CA TYR A 310 -7.92 14.67 -12.71
C TYR A 310 -9.11 14.13 -11.90
N ILE A 311 -8.83 13.21 -10.98
CA ILE A 311 -9.63 12.98 -9.78
C ILE A 311 -9.03 13.85 -8.69
N PRO A 312 -9.74 14.91 -8.25
CA PRO A 312 -9.28 15.79 -7.19
C PRO A 312 -8.67 15.01 -6.03
N GLU A 313 -7.48 15.41 -5.61
CA GLU A 313 -6.76 14.83 -4.47
C GLU A 313 -7.65 14.69 -3.23
N THR A 314 -8.52 15.67 -3.02
CA THR A 314 -9.54 15.68 -1.98
C THR A 314 -10.41 14.43 -1.98
N LEU A 315 -10.89 13.98 -3.15
CA LEU A 315 -11.71 12.76 -3.28
C LEU A 315 -10.93 11.50 -2.93
N LYS A 316 -9.66 11.42 -3.32
CA LYS A 316 -8.79 10.28 -3.00
C LYS A 316 -8.58 10.19 -1.49
N THR A 317 -8.39 11.34 -0.82
CA THR A 317 -8.29 11.38 0.66
C THR A 317 -9.60 11.06 1.39
N TRP A 318 -10.73 11.09 0.68
CA TRP A 318 -12.04 10.64 1.20
C TRP A 318 -12.30 9.15 0.96
N GLY A 319 -11.46 8.47 0.17
CA GLY A 319 -11.65 7.06 -0.14
C GLY A 319 -12.82 6.80 -1.09
N TYR A 320 -13.10 7.72 -2.02
CA TYR A 320 -14.28 7.66 -2.90
C TYR A 320 -14.43 6.32 -3.66
N ALA A 321 -13.32 5.66 -4.00
CA ALA A 321 -13.31 4.37 -4.68
C ALA A 321 -13.65 3.18 -3.76
N LEU A 322 -13.64 3.38 -2.43
CA LEU A 322 -13.83 2.33 -1.43
C LEU A 322 -15.29 2.15 -1.03
N TRP A 323 -16.08 3.22 -1.06
CA TRP A 323 -17.42 3.25 -0.46
C TRP A 323 -18.52 2.80 -1.42
N ASP A 324 -19.55 2.17 -0.85
CA ASP A 324 -20.77 1.92 -1.60
C ASP A 324 -21.57 3.22 -1.77
N ARG A 325 -22.34 3.30 -2.86
CA ARG A 325 -23.15 4.48 -3.21
C ARG A 325 -24.01 4.95 -2.03
N ASN A 326 -24.60 4.02 -1.29
CA ASN A 326 -25.50 4.34 -0.17
C ASN A 326 -24.79 5.05 0.99
N ARG A 327 -23.52 4.72 1.26
CA ARG A 327 -22.71 5.40 2.28
C ARG A 327 -22.37 6.84 1.86
N VAL A 328 -22.12 7.02 0.57
CA VAL A 328 -21.82 8.33 -0.01
C VAL A 328 -23.07 9.24 -0.04
N VAL A 329 -24.23 8.68 -0.38
CA VAL A 329 -25.50 9.43 -0.47
C VAL A 329 -26.06 9.81 0.91
N SER A 330 -25.72 9.05 1.96
CA SER A 330 -26.14 9.34 3.34
C SER A 330 -25.26 10.38 4.05
N ALA A 331 -24.10 10.74 3.49
CA ALA A 331 -23.28 11.85 3.98
C ALA A 331 -24.01 13.19 3.81
N LYS A 332 -23.94 14.07 4.82
CA LYS A 332 -24.56 15.42 4.77
C LYS A 332 -23.60 16.44 4.15
N GLY A 333 -24.15 17.45 3.45
CA GLY A 333 -23.40 18.62 2.95
C GLY A 333 -23.03 18.62 1.46
N GLY A 334 -22.58 19.76 0.93
CA GLY A 334 -22.33 19.99 -0.52
C GLY A 334 -21.22 19.13 -1.16
N ARG A 335 -20.45 18.38 -0.35
CA ARG A 335 -19.48 17.36 -0.85
C ARG A 335 -20.20 16.12 -1.40
N ARG A 336 -21.47 15.91 -1.03
CA ARG A 336 -22.36 14.84 -1.52
C ARG A 336 -22.63 14.96 -3.02
N ASP A 337 -22.86 16.18 -3.51
CA ASP A 337 -23.25 16.41 -4.90
C ASP A 337 -22.10 16.10 -5.85
N MET A 338 -20.87 16.44 -5.46
CA MET A 338 -19.65 16.15 -6.21
C MET A 338 -19.37 14.65 -6.31
N LEU A 339 -19.49 13.93 -5.20
CA LEU A 339 -19.33 12.47 -5.14
C LEU A 339 -20.46 11.73 -5.88
N SER A 340 -21.70 12.22 -5.79
CA SER A 340 -22.85 11.64 -6.49
C SER A 340 -22.71 11.81 -8.00
N ALA A 341 -22.29 12.98 -8.48
CA ALA A 341 -22.01 13.23 -9.88
C ALA A 341 -20.87 12.35 -10.43
N LEU A 342 -19.85 12.05 -9.63
CA LEU A 342 -18.77 11.14 -10.01
C LEU A 342 -19.20 9.68 -10.05
N LEU A 343 -20.05 9.25 -9.12
CA LEU A 343 -20.59 7.89 -9.12
C LEU A 343 -21.57 7.64 -10.28
N GLU A 344 -22.25 8.66 -10.77
CA GLU A 344 -23.10 8.58 -11.98
C GLU A 344 -22.27 8.38 -13.25
N LYS A 345 -21.09 9.00 -13.35
CA LYS A 345 -20.14 8.82 -14.46
C LYS A 345 -19.42 7.46 -14.47
N ARG A 346 -19.58 6.65 -13.41
CA ARG A 346 -18.97 5.31 -13.29
C ARG A 346 -19.85 4.18 -13.84
N ARG A 347 -21.06 4.49 -14.29
CA ARG A 347 -21.92 3.59 -15.09
C ARG A 347 -21.54 3.69 -16.55
#